data_AF-A0A4Q5PX66-F1
#
_entry.id   AF-A0A4Q5PX66-F1
#
_cell.length_a   1.000
_cell.length_b   1.000
_cell.length_c   1.000
_cell.angle_alpha   90.00
_cell.angle_beta   90.00
_cell.angle_gamma   90.00
#
_symmetry.space_group_name_H-M   'P 1'
#
loop_
_entity.id
_entity.type
_entity.pdbx_description
1 polymer ?
#
loop_
_entity_poly.entity_id
_entity_poly.type
_entity_poly.pdbx_seq_one_letter_code
_entity_poly.pdbx_strand_id
1 'polypeptide(L)'
;SKDGLLPKIFSEVHPKFKTPWKSNIMLCAFIGLFAAFVPINVVGEMTSIGTLLAFLMVCVGILILRKTDPDAKRPFRVPLVPLIPILGILTCIAMMVFLPWETWLRLAVWLIIGLAIYFWYGKKNSKLNNSEEI
;
A
#
# COMPACT_ATOMS: atom_id res chain seq x y z
N SER A 1 -1.27 8.25 11.17
CA SER A 1 -1.69 9.09 12.32
C SER A 1 -1.15 10.51 12.25
N LYS A 2 0.12 10.73 11.87
CA LYS A 2 0.69 12.08 11.72
C LYS A 2 0.07 12.92 10.59
N ASP A 3 -0.47 12.30 9.54
CA ASP A 3 -1.05 13.03 8.39
C ASP A 3 -2.58 13.26 8.49
N GLY A 4 -3.22 12.98 9.64
CA GLY A 4 -4.65 13.23 9.85
C GLY A 4 -5.63 12.30 9.12
N LEU A 5 -5.15 11.34 8.34
CA LEU A 5 -5.97 10.44 7.51
C LEU A 5 -6.62 9.25 8.25
N LEU A 6 -6.37 9.06 9.55
CA LEU A 6 -6.92 7.94 10.33
C LEU A 6 -7.55 8.41 11.65
N PRO A 7 -8.65 7.78 12.12
CA PRO A 7 -9.31 8.12 13.38
C PRO A 7 -8.34 8.08 14.57
N LYS A 8 -8.43 9.05 15.49
CA LYS A 8 -7.52 9.22 16.66
C LYS A 8 -7.40 7.98 17.56
N ILE A 9 -8.35 7.05 17.48
CA ILE A 9 -8.36 5.76 18.20
C ILE A 9 -7.14 4.90 17.80
N PHE A 10 -6.59 5.08 16.60
CA PHE A 10 -5.39 4.37 16.13
C PHE A 10 -4.07 4.99 16.59
N SER A 11 -4.11 6.05 17.42
CA SER A 11 -2.92 6.80 17.84
C SER A 11 -2.62 6.73 19.33
N GLU A 12 -3.46 6.07 20.14
CA GLU A 12 -3.18 5.86 21.56
C GLU A 12 -2.12 4.77 21.73
N VAL A 13 -0.87 5.23 21.88
CA VAL A 13 0.28 4.39 22.21
C VAL A 13 0.38 4.20 23.71
N HIS A 14 0.75 2.99 24.13
CA HIS A 14 0.95 2.66 25.54
C HIS A 14 2.07 3.55 26.13
N PRO A 15 1.86 4.23 27.28
CA PRO A 15 2.82 5.22 27.80
C PRO A 15 4.22 4.66 28.11
N LYS A 16 4.32 3.36 28.48
CA LYS A 16 5.61 2.70 28.79
C LYS A 16 6.28 1.98 27.61
N PHE A 17 5.51 1.38 26.71
CA PHE A 17 6.01 0.52 25.62
C PHE A 17 5.90 1.20 24.25
N LYS A 18 5.24 2.35 24.18
CA LYS A 18 4.98 3.13 22.95
C LYS A 18 4.33 2.31 21.82
N THR A 19 3.67 1.20 22.17
CA THR A 19 2.96 0.34 21.21
C THR A 19 1.47 0.69 21.16
N PRO A 20 0.84 0.73 19.97
CA PRO A 20 -0.60 0.96 19.82
C PRO A 20 -1.39 -0.31 20.17
N TRP A 21 -1.46 -0.65 21.46
CA TRP A 21 -2.01 -1.93 21.92
C TRP A 21 -3.51 -2.10 21.64
N LYS A 22 -4.30 -1.02 21.75
CA LYS A 22 -5.75 -1.04 21.44
C LYS A 22 -5.99 -1.35 19.95
N SER A 23 -5.21 -0.74 19.07
CA SER A 23 -5.29 -1.00 17.63
C SER A 23 -4.87 -2.43 17.28
N ASN A 24 -3.83 -2.94 17.95
CA ASN A 24 -3.35 -4.29 17.68
C ASN A 24 -4.37 -5.36 18.11
N ILE A 25 -5.02 -5.20 19.27
CA ILE A 25 -6.08 -6.13 19.71
C ILE A 25 -7.30 -6.07 18.80
N MET A 26 -7.75 -4.87 18.42
CA MET A 26 -8.87 -4.71 17.48
C MET A 26 -8.56 -5.36 16.13
N LEU A 27 -7.35 -5.13 15.60
CA LEU A 27 -6.88 -5.75 14.37
C LEU A 27 -6.81 -7.27 14.51
N CYS A 28 -6.23 -7.80 15.59
CA CYS A 28 -6.16 -9.23 15.86
C CYS A 28 -7.53 -9.88 15.94
N ALA A 29 -8.49 -9.25 16.63
CA ALA A 29 -9.85 -9.76 16.72
C ALA A 29 -10.53 -9.79 15.35
N PHE A 30 -10.39 -8.72 14.57
CA PHE A 30 -10.97 -8.63 13.24
C PHE A 30 -10.34 -9.63 12.27
N ILE A 31 -9.01 -9.62 12.12
CA ILE A 31 -8.29 -10.54 11.22
C ILE A 31 -8.48 -11.99 11.68
N GLY A 32 -8.42 -12.27 12.98
CA GLY A 32 -8.60 -13.61 13.53
C GLY A 32 -9.98 -14.18 13.22
N LEU A 33 -11.03 -13.36 13.34
CA LEU A 33 -12.38 -13.76 12.95
C LEU A 33 -12.45 -14.06 11.44
N PHE A 34 -11.95 -13.16 10.59
CA PHE A 34 -11.95 -13.38 9.14
C PHE A 34 -11.11 -14.58 8.71
N ALA A 35 -9.96 -14.83 9.36
CA ALA A 35 -9.09 -15.96 9.09
C ALA A 35 -9.73 -17.31 9.44
N ALA A 36 -10.67 -17.35 10.41
CA ALA A 36 -11.39 -18.57 10.76
C ALA A 36 -12.45 -18.97 9.70
N PHE A 37 -13.00 -18.01 8.96
CA PHE A 37 -14.07 -18.25 7.97
C PHE A 37 -13.60 -18.23 6.52
N VAL A 38 -12.47 -17.59 6.22
CA VAL A 38 -11.98 -17.45 4.83
C VAL A 38 -10.87 -18.47 4.54
N PRO A 39 -10.98 -19.26 3.45
CA PRO A 39 -9.95 -20.23 3.10
C PRO A 39 -8.63 -19.55 2.73
N ILE A 40 -7.52 -20.14 3.19
CA ILE A 40 -6.16 -19.59 3.03
C ILE A 40 -5.78 -19.34 1.56
N ASN A 41 -6.27 -20.17 0.64
CA ASN A 41 -5.96 -20.04 -0.79
C ASN A 41 -6.48 -18.70 -1.35
N VAL A 42 -7.71 -18.31 -1.00
CA VAL A 42 -8.32 -17.07 -1.46
C VAL A 42 -7.60 -15.85 -0.88
N VAL A 43 -7.23 -15.91 0.40
CA VAL A 43 -6.46 -14.83 1.06
C VAL A 43 -5.05 -14.71 0.46
N GLY A 44 -4.42 -15.84 0.15
CA GLY A 44 -3.10 -15.88 -0.48
C GLY A 44 -3.09 -15.26 -1.87
N GLU A 45 -4.08 -15.59 -2.71
CA GLU A 45 -4.25 -15.00 -4.04
C GLU A 45 -4.50 -13.49 -3.96
N MET A 46 -5.37 -13.03 -3.05
CA MET A 46 -5.63 -11.60 -2.80
C MET A 46 -4.38 -10.84 -2.34
N THR A 47 -3.59 -11.44 -1.46
CA THR A 47 -2.36 -10.81 -0.94
C THR A 47 -1.30 -10.73 -2.05
N SER A 48 -1.14 -11.81 -2.82
CA SER A 48 -0.15 -11.89 -3.89
C SER A 48 -0.40 -10.86 -5.00
N ILE A 49 -1.65 -10.70 -5.46
CA ILE A 49 -1.94 -9.69 -6.48
C ILE A 49 -1.68 -8.26 -5.96
N GLY A 50 -1.96 -7.99 -4.69
CA GLY A 50 -1.70 -6.70 -4.07
C GLY A 50 -0.21 -6.37 -3.95
N THR A 51 0.62 -7.34 -3.54
CA THR A 51 2.08 -7.14 -3.44
C THR A 51 2.73 -7.01 -4.82
N LEU A 52 2.27 -7.78 -5.82
CA LEU A 52 2.71 -7.62 -7.21
C LEU A 52 2.38 -6.22 -7.75
N LEU A 53 1.19 -5.68 -7.43
CA LEU A 53 0.81 -4.33 -7.85
C LEU A 53 1.71 -3.28 -7.18
N ALA A 54 1.98 -3.43 -5.88
CA ALA A 54 2.89 -2.55 -5.16
C ALA A 54 4.30 -2.58 -5.76
N PHE A 55 4.82 -3.75 -6.11
CA PHE A 55 6.11 -3.89 -6.78
C PHE A 55 6.12 -3.26 -8.17
N LEU A 56 5.06 -3.46 -8.97
CA LEU A 56 4.88 -2.78 -10.25
C LEU A 56 4.96 -1.26 -10.08
N MET A 57 4.21 -0.70 -9.12
CA MET A 57 4.19 0.73 -8.81
C MET A 57 5.56 1.25 -8.36
N VAL A 58 6.31 0.48 -7.58
CA VAL A 58 7.68 0.83 -7.16
C VAL A 58 8.63 0.83 -8.36
N CYS A 59 8.60 -0.19 -9.22
CA CYS A 59 9.43 -0.25 -10.41
C CYS A 59 9.15 0.92 -11.37
N VAL A 60 7.87 1.27 -11.57
CA VAL A 60 7.47 2.45 -12.33
C VAL A 60 7.91 3.74 -11.62
N GLY A 61 7.75 3.82 -10.31
CA GLY A 61 8.18 4.95 -9.49
C GLY A 61 9.69 5.23 -9.59
N ILE A 62 10.53 4.18 -9.65
CA ILE A 62 11.97 4.32 -9.87
C ILE A 62 12.28 4.96 -11.23
N LEU A 63 11.54 4.58 -12.28
CA LEU A 63 11.68 5.16 -13.62
C LEU A 63 11.25 6.63 -13.65
N ILE A 64 10.13 6.96 -12.98
CA ILE A 64 9.62 8.33 -12.87
C ILE A 64 10.60 9.20 -12.06
N LEU A 65 11.01 8.75 -10.87
CA LEU A 65 11.92 9.50 -10.00
C LEU A 65 13.27 9.76 -10.68
N ARG A 66 13.73 8.87 -11.56
CA ARG A 66 14.94 9.12 -12.34
C ARG A 66 14.78 10.25 -13.38
N LYS A 67 13.56 10.51 -13.86
CA LYS A 67 13.27 11.64 -14.76
C LYS A 67 12.93 12.93 -14.01
N THR A 68 12.17 12.82 -12.91
CA THR A 68 11.68 13.98 -12.17
C THR A 68 12.71 14.60 -11.23
N ASP A 69 13.54 13.77 -10.56
CA ASP A 69 14.57 14.26 -9.63
C ASP A 69 15.90 13.51 -9.83
N PRO A 70 16.69 13.92 -10.85
CA PRO A 70 17.95 13.28 -11.18
C PRO A 70 19.07 13.56 -10.16
N ASP A 71 19.02 14.68 -9.42
CA ASP A 71 20.07 15.12 -8.48
C ASP A 71 19.88 14.60 -7.04
N ALA A 72 18.79 13.90 -6.76
CA ALA A 72 18.55 13.26 -5.47
C ALA A 72 19.77 12.43 -4.98
N LYS A 73 20.19 12.65 -3.74
CA LYS A 73 21.31 11.97 -3.10
C LYS A 73 20.95 10.50 -2.81
N ARG A 74 21.32 9.60 -3.72
CA ARG A 74 21.01 8.16 -3.65
C ARG A 74 22.22 7.38 -3.09
N PRO A 75 22.19 6.93 -1.82
CA PRO A 75 23.29 6.15 -1.23
C PRO A 75 23.45 4.76 -1.87
N PHE A 76 22.37 4.21 -2.44
CA PHE A 76 22.40 3.01 -3.27
C PHE A 76 21.75 3.32 -4.63
N ARG A 77 22.45 3.01 -5.71
CA ARG A 77 21.94 3.11 -7.09
C ARG A 77 21.81 1.71 -7.64
N VAL A 78 20.63 1.37 -8.12
CA VAL A 78 20.40 0.08 -8.80
C VAL A 78 21.35 0.02 -10.02
N PRO A 79 22.22 -1.00 -10.13
CA PRO A 79 23.05 -1.16 -11.31
C PRO A 79 22.14 -1.38 -12.53
N LEU A 80 22.49 -0.87 -13.72
CA LEU A 80 21.74 -1.14 -14.97
C LEU A 80 20.29 -0.63 -15.04
N VAL A 81 19.97 0.55 -14.47
CA VAL A 81 18.71 1.25 -14.79
C VAL A 81 18.79 1.84 -16.20
N PRO A 82 17.82 1.62 -17.10
CA PRO A 82 16.43 1.19 -16.85
C PRO A 82 16.11 -0.30 -17.03
N LEU A 83 17.10 -1.14 -17.37
CA LEU A 83 16.88 -2.56 -17.70
C LEU A 83 16.29 -3.35 -16.52
N ILE A 84 16.83 -3.18 -15.31
CA ILE A 84 16.36 -3.93 -14.12
C ILE A 84 14.90 -3.59 -13.75
N PRO A 85 14.48 -2.31 -13.65
CA PRO A 85 13.07 -1.98 -13.43
C PRO A 85 12.13 -2.52 -14.51
N ILE A 86 12.55 -2.50 -15.78
CA ILE A 86 11.73 -3.02 -16.89
C ILE A 86 11.57 -4.53 -16.77
N LEU A 87 12.64 -5.27 -16.48
CA LEU A 87 12.56 -6.70 -16.24
C LEU A 87 11.66 -7.03 -15.03
N GLY A 88 11.75 -6.24 -13.96
CA GLY A 88 10.86 -6.36 -12.80
C GLY A 88 9.38 -6.13 -13.14
N ILE A 89 9.10 -5.13 -13.98
CA ILE A 89 7.74 -4.89 -14.50
C ILE A 89 7.27 -6.09 -15.33
N LEU A 90 8.11 -6.60 -16.24
CA LEU A 90 7.76 -7.74 -17.08
C LEU A 90 7.48 -9.01 -16.27
N THR A 91 8.31 -9.32 -15.26
CA THR A 91 8.10 -10.49 -14.41
C THR A 91 6.85 -10.34 -13.53
N CYS A 92 6.61 -9.14 -12.98
CA CYS A 92 5.40 -8.87 -12.19
C CYS A 92 4.14 -9.00 -13.04
N ILE A 93 4.13 -8.43 -14.25
CA ILE A 93 2.99 -8.55 -15.18
C ILE A 93 2.78 -10.00 -15.59
N ALA A 94 3.84 -10.73 -15.93
CA ALA A 94 3.73 -12.14 -16.28
C ALA A 94 3.07 -12.94 -15.15
N MET A 95 3.52 -12.77 -13.91
CA MET A 95 2.91 -13.42 -12.74
C MET A 95 1.45 -13.00 -12.51
N MET A 96 1.10 -11.73 -12.75
CA MET A 96 -0.29 -11.27 -12.66
C MET A 96 -1.22 -11.89 -13.70
N VAL A 97 -0.72 -12.19 -14.90
CA VAL A 97 -1.52 -12.82 -15.98
C VAL A 97 -1.82 -14.29 -15.67
N PHE A 98 -0.95 -14.97 -14.93
CA PHE A 98 -1.20 -16.35 -14.48
C PHE A 98 -2.23 -16.44 -13.34
N LEU A 99 -2.63 -15.33 -12.72
CA LEU A 99 -3.63 -15.31 -11.66
C LEU A 99 -5.07 -15.32 -12.23
N PRO A 100 -6.02 -16.02 -11.57
CA PRO A 100 -7.39 -16.12 -12.06
C PRO A 100 -8.09 -14.76 -12.11
N TRP A 101 -8.98 -14.57 -13.08
CA TRP A 101 -9.69 -13.30 -13.33
C TRP A 101 -10.49 -12.79 -12.13
N GLU A 102 -10.91 -13.68 -11.23
CA GLU A 102 -11.59 -13.31 -9.98
C GLU A 102 -10.73 -12.39 -9.09
N THR A 103 -9.41 -12.57 -9.08
CA THR A 103 -8.49 -11.74 -8.27
C THR A 103 -8.43 -10.30 -8.77
N TRP A 104 -8.46 -10.13 -10.09
CA TRP A 104 -8.50 -8.82 -10.75
C TRP A 104 -9.78 -8.06 -10.43
N LEU A 105 -10.93 -8.74 -10.45
CA LEU A 105 -12.21 -8.13 -10.11
C LEU A 105 -12.26 -7.68 -8.66
N ARG A 106 -11.78 -8.52 -7.73
CA ARG A 106 -11.69 -8.18 -6.29
C ARG A 106 -10.76 -6.97 -6.07
N LEU A 107 -9.63 -6.91 -6.75
CA LEU A 107 -8.70 -5.78 -6.70
C LEU A 107 -9.34 -4.49 -7.23
N ALA A 108 -10.04 -4.55 -8.36
CA ALA A 108 -10.76 -3.41 -8.92
C ALA A 108 -11.83 -2.89 -7.95
N VAL A 109 -12.64 -3.79 -7.38
CA VAL A 109 -13.66 -3.43 -6.36
C VAL A 109 -13.00 -2.78 -5.15
N TRP A 110 -11.90 -3.34 -4.65
CA TRP A 110 -11.18 -2.78 -3.50
C TRP A 110 -10.59 -1.40 -3.81
N LEU A 111 -10.00 -1.20 -5.00
CA LEU A 111 -9.50 0.09 -5.44
C LEU A 111 -10.62 1.12 -5.56
N ILE A 112 -11.79 0.74 -6.08
CA ILE A 112 -12.96 1.62 -6.17
C ILE A 112 -13.44 2.02 -4.78
N ILE A 113 -13.53 1.06 -3.84
CA ILE A 113 -13.89 1.35 -2.45
C ILE A 113 -12.86 2.29 -1.81
N GLY A 114 -11.57 2.02 -1.99
CA GLY A 114 -10.48 2.87 -1.48
C GLY A 114 -10.53 4.29 -2.05
N LEU A 115 -10.79 4.43 -3.35
CA LEU A 115 -10.99 5.71 -4.02
C LEU A 115 -12.25 6.41 -3.52
N ALA A 116 -13.37 5.71 -3.34
CA ALA A 116 -14.60 6.28 -2.82
C ALA A 116 -14.41 6.82 -1.39
N ILE A 117 -13.74 6.07 -0.52
CA ILE A 117 -13.38 6.53 0.83
C ILE A 117 -12.42 7.71 0.75
N TYR A 118 -11.44 7.69 -0.14
CA TYR A 118 -10.52 8.81 -0.34
C TYR A 118 -11.23 10.08 -0.83
N PHE A 119 -12.16 9.98 -1.79
CA PHE A 119 -12.92 11.14 -2.27
C PHE A 119 -13.91 11.66 -1.23
N TRP A 120 -14.52 10.79 -0.44
CA TRP A 120 -15.48 11.19 0.59
C TRP A 120 -14.76 11.77 1.83
N TYR A 121 -13.78 11.06 2.37
CA TYR A 121 -13.09 11.42 3.60
C TYR A 121 -11.79 12.20 3.35
N GLY A 122 -10.98 11.76 2.39
CA GLY A 122 -9.69 12.37 2.05
C GLY A 122 -9.83 13.75 1.43
N LYS A 123 -10.76 13.99 0.50
CA LYS A 123 -11.00 15.33 -0.07
C LYS A 123 -11.46 16.34 0.98
N LYS A 124 -12.20 15.90 2.00
CA LYS A 124 -12.79 16.77 3.04
C LYS A 124 -11.87 17.01 4.23
N ASN A 125 -10.89 16.13 4.48
CA ASN A 125 -9.91 16.24 5.58
C ASN A 125 -8.45 16.45 5.11
N SER A 126 -8.21 16.62 3.81
CA SER A 126 -6.86 16.86 3.28
C SER A 126 -6.33 18.21 3.76
N LYS A 127 -5.40 18.17 4.71
CA LYS A 127 -4.58 19.32 5.13
C LYS A 127 -3.48 19.63 4.11
N LEU A 128 -3.73 19.50 2.81
CA LEU A 128 -2.78 19.90 1.77
C LEU A 128 -2.54 21.43 1.72
N ASN A 129 -3.26 22.21 2.54
CA ASN A 129 -3.16 23.69 2.60
C ASN A 129 -2.59 24.26 3.91
N ASN A 130 -1.99 23.46 4.80
CA ASN A 130 -1.20 24.02 5.91
C ASN A 130 0.26 23.59 5.79
N SER A 131 0.92 24.19 4.80
CA SER A 131 2.34 24.51 4.88
C SER A 131 2.55 25.65 5.88
N GLU A 132 2.40 25.35 7.17
CA GLU A 132 2.77 26.17 8.33
C GLU A 132 2.96 25.17 9.49
N GLU A 133 4.10 24.99 10.15
CA GLU A 133 5.43 25.60 10.13
C GLU A 133 6.40 24.52 10.68
N ILE A 134 7.61 24.47 10.10
CA ILE A 134 8.93 24.13 10.68
C ILE A 134 9.03 22.90 11.62
#